data_AF-A0AAN7BA89-F1
#
_entry.id   AF-A0AAN7BA89-F1
#
_cell.length_a   1.000
_cell.length_b   1.000
_cell.length_c   1.000
_cell.angle_alpha   90.00
_cell.angle_beta   90.00
_cell.angle_gamma   90.00
#
_symmetry.space_group_name_H-M   'P 1'
#
loop_
_entity.id
_entity.type
_entity.pdbx_description
1 polymer ?
#
loop_
_entity_poly.entity_id
_entity_poly.type
_entity_poly.pdbx_seq_one_letter_code
_entity_poly.pdbx_strand_id
1 'polypeptide(L)'
;ITNEASVDNLMSFWSGRVIRSNMKHCSNLIRQRLGLPAAMPSLLHKIRRVRNPGNIKEDFEPDWSVAVPPNGQFFVMGESKVSAKWKSEWLDKLQLEPRRAARGRGNGGNWAERQWPLRQIATYCVHGGTRYGLIFTARELVVLRVFKTSPGNDRQASVRMEWKAIPWSASGPQLTVNLALWALIMMAVNDRHR
;
A
#
# COMPACT_ATOMS: atom_id res chain seq x y z
N ILE A 1 18.31 -7.33 6.73
CA ILE A 1 16.99 -7.98 6.54
C ILE A 1 17.05 -8.78 5.26
N THR A 2 17.05 -10.11 5.37
CA THR A 2 17.41 -11.03 4.28
C THR A 2 16.21 -11.80 3.71
N ASN A 3 15.05 -11.78 4.37
CA ASN A 3 13.83 -12.45 3.93
C ASN A 3 12.55 -11.63 4.26
N GLU A 4 11.42 -12.00 3.66
CA GLU A 4 10.12 -11.29 3.81
C GLU A 4 9.59 -11.36 5.25
N ALA A 5 9.71 -12.52 5.91
CA ALA A 5 9.33 -12.67 7.32
C ALA A 5 10.06 -11.68 8.25
N SER A 6 11.32 -11.34 7.95
CA SER A 6 12.07 -10.35 8.71
C SER A 6 11.57 -8.92 8.46
N VAL A 7 11.12 -8.61 7.23
CA VAL A 7 10.44 -7.34 6.93
C VAL A 7 9.13 -7.28 7.71
N ASP A 8 8.33 -8.34 7.65
CA ASP A 8 7.05 -8.46 8.34
C ASP A 8 7.18 -8.28 9.86
N ASN A 9 8.20 -8.89 10.47
CA ASN A 9 8.48 -8.76 11.90
C ASN A 9 8.90 -7.34 12.29
N LEU A 10 9.81 -6.72 11.51
CA LEU A 10 10.20 -5.34 11.73
C LEU A 10 8.97 -4.41 11.64
N MET A 11 8.16 -4.62 10.61
CA MET A 11 6.98 -3.79 10.36
C MET A 11 5.89 -4.01 11.42
N SER A 12 5.74 -5.22 11.92
CA SER A 12 4.80 -5.53 13.01
C SER A 12 5.21 -4.85 14.31
N PHE A 13 6.50 -4.92 14.64
CA PHE A 13 7.08 -4.23 15.79
C PHE A 13 6.90 -2.71 15.68
N TRP A 14 7.24 -2.15 14.52
CA TRP A 14 7.15 -0.71 14.26
C TRP A 14 5.70 -0.21 14.23
N SER A 15 4.79 -0.94 13.60
CA SER A 15 3.35 -0.66 13.62
C SER A 15 2.82 -0.60 15.05
N GLY A 16 3.18 -1.57 15.90
CA GLY A 16 2.79 -1.58 17.31
C GLY A 16 3.35 -0.40 18.11
N ARG A 17 4.65 -0.12 17.93
CA ARG A 17 5.41 0.84 18.75
C ARG A 17 5.29 2.30 18.32
N VAL A 18 5.04 2.57 17.04
CA VAL A 18 5.17 3.91 16.45
C VAL A 18 3.84 4.40 15.89
N ILE A 19 3.12 3.54 15.17
CA ILE A 19 1.81 3.92 14.60
C ILE A 19 0.71 3.77 15.64
N ARG A 20 0.51 2.57 16.18
CA ARG A 20 -0.67 2.26 17.00
C ARG A 20 -0.66 2.97 18.36
N SER A 21 0.51 3.15 18.98
CA SER A 21 0.67 3.85 20.25
C SER A 21 0.46 5.37 20.12
N ASN A 22 1.19 6.03 19.21
CA ASN A 22 1.19 7.49 19.09
C ASN A 22 -0.05 8.02 18.34
N MET A 23 -0.55 7.30 17.32
CA MET A 23 -1.81 7.69 16.68
C MET A 23 -3.00 7.58 17.64
N LYS A 24 -3.01 6.63 18.59
CA LYS A 24 -4.09 6.55 19.59
C LYS A 24 -4.16 7.80 20.47
N HIS A 25 -3.02 8.36 20.87
CA HIS A 25 -3.01 9.51 21.78
C HIS A 25 -3.40 10.82 21.07
N CYS A 26 -2.81 11.10 19.90
CA CYS A 26 -3.10 12.33 19.17
C CYS A 26 -4.43 12.30 18.39
N SER A 27 -4.90 11.11 17.96
CA SER A 27 -6.12 11.03 17.17
C SER A 27 -7.37 11.37 17.98
N ASN A 28 -7.47 10.99 19.26
CA ASN A 28 -8.71 11.16 20.01
C ASN A 28 -9.15 12.63 20.12
N LEU A 29 -8.20 13.54 20.37
CA LEU A 29 -8.45 14.99 20.42
C LEU A 29 -8.86 15.55 19.05
N ILE A 30 -8.14 15.16 17.98
CA ILE A 30 -8.45 15.59 16.61
C ILE A 30 -9.83 15.05 16.17
N ARG A 31 -10.15 13.81 16.55
CA ARG A 31 -11.42 13.15 16.23
C ARG A 31 -12.60 13.81 16.88
N GLN A 32 -12.47 14.16 18.16
CA GLN A 32 -13.53 14.84 18.89
C GLN A 32 -13.80 16.22 18.26
N ARG A 33 -12.75 16.91 17.80
CA ARG A 33 -12.86 18.19 17.08
C ARG A 33 -13.40 18.07 15.66
N LEU A 34 -13.20 16.92 14.99
CA LEU A 34 -13.61 16.69 13.60
C LEU A 34 -14.87 15.82 13.45
N GLY A 35 -15.50 15.38 14.55
CA GLY A 35 -16.69 14.52 14.52
C GLY A 35 -16.44 13.12 13.94
N LEU A 36 -15.20 12.61 13.99
CA LEU A 36 -14.84 11.34 13.38
C LEU A 36 -15.25 10.14 14.26
N PRO A 37 -15.64 8.98 13.66
CA PRO A 37 -16.09 7.81 14.41
C PRO A 37 -15.04 7.26 15.37
N ALA A 38 -15.51 6.69 16.49
CA ALA A 38 -14.67 6.21 17.59
C ALA A 38 -13.70 5.08 17.18
N ALA A 39 -14.09 4.21 16.26
CA ALA A 39 -13.26 3.09 15.81
C ALA A 39 -12.17 3.55 14.83
N MET A 40 -10.90 3.37 15.21
CA MET A 40 -9.74 3.79 14.39
C MET A 40 -9.47 2.76 13.29
N PRO A 41 -9.24 3.21 12.04
CA PRO A 41 -8.51 2.40 11.09
C PRO A 41 -7.16 2.01 11.69
N SER A 42 -6.88 0.72 11.68
CA SER A 42 -5.65 0.16 12.22
C SER A 42 -4.87 -0.51 11.10
N LEU A 43 -3.53 -0.39 11.12
CA LEU A 43 -2.67 -1.15 10.23
C LEU A 43 -2.56 -2.60 10.75
N LEU A 44 -3.10 -3.54 9.98
CA LEU A 44 -3.23 -4.96 10.26
C LEU A 44 -2.27 -5.75 9.36
N HIS A 45 -1.72 -6.85 9.89
CA HIS A 45 -0.79 -7.74 9.19
C HIS A 45 -1.43 -9.12 8.99
N LYS A 46 -1.66 -9.54 7.75
CA LYS A 46 -2.21 -10.86 7.36
C LYS A 46 -3.54 -11.23 8.03
N ILE A 47 -4.33 -10.25 8.45
CA ILE A 47 -5.57 -10.50 9.22
C ILE A 47 -6.79 -10.67 8.30
N ARG A 48 -6.73 -10.21 7.04
CA ARG A 48 -7.93 -10.13 6.20
C ARG A 48 -7.71 -10.49 4.74
N ARG A 49 -8.74 -11.13 4.18
CA ARG A 49 -8.87 -11.45 2.77
C ARG A 49 -9.66 -10.39 2.03
N VAL A 50 -9.24 -10.07 0.82
CA VAL A 50 -10.00 -9.24 -0.12
C VAL A 50 -10.77 -10.19 -1.03
N ARG A 51 -12.11 -10.09 -1.00
CA ARG A 51 -12.95 -10.98 -1.80
C ARG A 51 -12.77 -10.74 -3.28
N ASN A 52 -12.61 -11.81 -4.04
CA ASN A 52 -12.63 -11.75 -5.49
C ASN A 52 -14.05 -12.11 -6.00
N PRO A 53 -14.87 -11.13 -6.41
CA PRO A 53 -16.24 -11.38 -6.84
C PRO A 53 -16.32 -12.25 -8.11
N GLY A 54 -15.25 -12.33 -8.89
CA GLY A 54 -15.18 -13.16 -10.08
C GLY A 54 -14.70 -14.60 -9.84
N ASN A 55 -14.11 -14.90 -8.67
CA ASN A 55 -13.68 -16.25 -8.29
C ASN A 55 -13.41 -16.33 -6.77
N ILE A 56 -14.37 -16.85 -6.00
CA ILE A 56 -14.28 -16.95 -4.53
C ILE A 56 -13.10 -17.86 -4.08
N LYS A 57 -12.61 -18.76 -4.94
CA LYS A 57 -11.44 -19.60 -4.63
C LYS A 57 -10.11 -18.84 -4.74
N GLU A 58 -10.13 -17.61 -5.26
CA GLU A 58 -8.97 -16.74 -5.45
C GLU A 58 -9.09 -15.44 -4.64
N ASP A 59 -9.65 -15.52 -3.44
CA ASP A 59 -9.58 -14.41 -2.49
C ASP A 59 -8.12 -14.01 -2.27
N PHE A 60 -7.87 -12.71 -2.24
CA PHE A 60 -6.51 -12.18 -2.13
C PHE A 60 -6.12 -11.97 -0.67
N GLU A 61 -4.85 -12.26 -0.35
CA GLU A 61 -4.28 -12.08 0.98
C GLU A 61 -3.18 -11.01 0.93
N PRO A 62 -3.51 -9.71 1.04
CA PRO A 62 -2.49 -8.69 1.17
C PRO A 62 -1.73 -8.87 2.49
N ASP A 63 -0.41 -8.69 2.47
CA ASP A 63 0.38 -8.74 3.71
C ASP A 63 -0.13 -7.68 4.70
N TRP A 64 -0.50 -6.49 4.22
CA TRP A 64 -0.93 -5.38 5.06
C TRP A 64 -2.28 -4.83 4.63
N SER A 65 -3.06 -4.39 5.60
CA SER A 65 -4.26 -3.60 5.33
C SER A 65 -4.52 -2.58 6.42
N VAL A 66 -5.04 -1.42 6.04
CA VAL A 66 -5.66 -0.50 6.99
C VAL A 66 -7.16 -0.67 6.89
N ALA A 67 -7.79 -1.08 8.00
CA ALA A 67 -9.23 -1.26 8.08
C ALA A 67 -9.74 -0.92 9.47
N VAL A 68 -11.04 -0.69 9.60
CA VAL A 68 -11.72 -0.61 10.91
C VAL A 68 -12.11 -2.03 11.35
N PRO A 69 -11.57 -2.57 12.46
CA PRO A 69 -12.00 -3.88 12.98
C PRO A 69 -13.43 -3.86 13.55
N PRO A 70 -14.14 -5.00 13.65
CA PRO A 70 -13.76 -6.34 13.17
C PRO A 70 -14.21 -6.64 11.73
N ASN A 71 -15.19 -5.90 11.17
CA ASN A 71 -15.77 -6.13 9.83
C ASN A 71 -15.77 -4.88 8.94
N GLY A 72 -15.09 -3.80 9.33
CA GLY A 72 -15.11 -2.54 8.60
C GLY A 72 -14.37 -2.57 7.26
N GLN A 73 -14.62 -1.53 6.48
CA GLN A 73 -14.06 -1.29 5.17
C GLN A 73 -12.52 -1.22 5.16
N PHE A 74 -11.93 -1.65 4.05
CA PHE A 74 -10.52 -1.40 3.73
C PHE A 74 -10.31 0.04 3.25
N PHE A 75 -9.32 0.69 3.85
CA PHE A 75 -8.87 2.05 3.52
C PHE A 75 -7.55 2.02 2.76
N VAL A 76 -6.63 1.15 3.13
CA VAL A 76 -5.33 1.02 2.46
C VAL A 76 -4.98 -0.46 2.31
N MET A 77 -4.44 -0.85 1.16
CA MET A 77 -3.91 -2.19 0.93
C MET A 77 -2.39 -2.14 0.90
N GLY A 78 -1.73 -3.21 1.33
CA GLY A 78 -0.28 -3.18 1.40
C GLY A 78 0.40 -4.52 1.25
N GLU A 79 1.69 -4.43 0.93
CA GLU A 79 2.53 -5.59 0.66
C GLU A 79 3.93 -5.43 1.26
N SER A 80 4.57 -6.53 1.64
CA SER A 80 5.99 -6.56 1.99
C SER A 80 6.85 -7.05 0.83
N LYS A 81 8.00 -6.40 0.60
CA LYS A 81 9.02 -6.92 -0.32
C LYS A 81 10.43 -6.80 0.28
N VAL A 82 11.24 -7.82 0.01
CA VAL A 82 12.68 -7.77 0.32
C VAL A 82 13.35 -6.80 -0.64
N SER A 83 14.15 -5.86 -0.10
CA SER A 83 14.81 -4.82 -0.90
C SER A 83 15.78 -5.35 -1.97
N ALA A 84 16.25 -6.60 -1.83
CA ALA A 84 17.03 -7.29 -2.85
C ALA A 84 16.17 -7.80 -4.03
N LYS A 85 14.90 -8.13 -3.77
CA LYS A 85 13.94 -8.61 -4.77
C LYS A 85 13.15 -7.47 -5.42
N TRP A 86 12.99 -6.34 -4.73
CA TRP A 86 12.26 -5.20 -5.26
C TRP A 86 12.64 -3.89 -4.55
N LYS A 87 12.70 -2.78 -5.30
CA LYS A 87 12.98 -1.43 -4.79
C LYS A 87 12.44 -0.37 -5.75
N SER A 88 12.04 0.78 -5.20
CA SER A 88 11.34 1.85 -5.92
C SER A 88 12.16 2.47 -7.06
N GLU A 89 13.48 2.52 -6.91
CA GLU A 89 14.44 2.99 -7.93
C GLU A 89 14.32 2.23 -9.27
N TRP A 90 13.71 1.04 -9.28
CA TRP A 90 13.43 0.29 -10.50
C TRP A 90 12.23 0.84 -11.28
N LEU A 91 11.37 1.63 -10.63
CA LEU A 91 10.20 2.28 -11.23
C LEU A 91 10.56 3.55 -12.00
N ASP A 92 11.62 4.25 -11.62
CA ASP A 92 12.07 5.44 -12.38
C ASP A 92 12.56 5.04 -13.77
N LYS A 93 13.18 3.86 -13.89
CA LYS A 93 13.58 3.27 -15.17
C LYS A 93 12.40 2.82 -16.04
N LEU A 94 11.22 2.62 -15.44
CA LEU A 94 9.98 2.26 -16.14
C LEU A 94 9.34 3.48 -16.83
N GLN A 95 9.47 4.67 -16.25
CA GLN A 95 8.97 5.91 -16.86
C GLN A 95 9.84 6.35 -18.05
N LEU A 96 11.14 6.04 -18.01
CA LEU A 96 12.12 6.44 -19.03
C LEU A 96 12.09 5.55 -20.29
N GLU A 97 11.73 4.27 -20.20
CA GLU A 97 11.83 3.31 -21.32
C GLU A 97 10.54 2.46 -21.54
N PRO A 98 9.39 3.07 -21.88
CA PRO A 98 8.10 2.35 -22.00
C PRO A 98 8.12 1.20 -23.03
N ARG A 99 8.88 1.37 -24.13
CA ARG A 99 8.95 0.42 -25.25
C ARG A 99 9.72 -0.86 -24.91
N ARG A 100 10.69 -0.81 -23.99
CA ARG A 100 11.48 -1.99 -23.57
C ARG A 100 10.75 -2.81 -22.50
N ALA A 101 9.95 -2.16 -21.65
CA ALA A 101 9.09 -2.84 -20.67
C ALA A 101 8.00 -3.71 -21.33
N ALA A 102 7.53 -3.32 -22.53
CA ALA A 102 6.53 -4.08 -23.29
C ALA A 102 7.09 -5.31 -24.02
N ARG A 103 8.40 -5.34 -24.32
CA ARG A 103 9.07 -6.46 -25.01
C ARG A 103 9.88 -7.27 -23.99
N GLY A 104 9.23 -8.20 -23.30
CA GLY A 104 9.77 -9.00 -22.21
C GLY A 104 10.91 -9.99 -22.55
N ARG A 105 11.86 -9.63 -23.43
CA ARG A 105 13.03 -10.47 -23.78
C ARG A 105 14.27 -9.64 -24.09
N GLY A 106 14.69 -8.81 -23.13
CA GLY A 106 16.01 -8.18 -23.12
C GLY A 106 16.85 -8.74 -21.98
N ASN A 107 18.17 -8.81 -22.17
CA ASN A 107 19.18 -9.44 -21.30
C ASN A 107 19.39 -8.74 -19.92
N GLY A 108 18.34 -8.12 -19.36
CA GLY A 108 18.41 -7.18 -18.23
C GLY A 108 17.21 -7.26 -17.28
N GLY A 109 16.90 -8.45 -16.76
CA GLY A 109 15.89 -8.67 -15.71
C GLY A 109 14.44 -8.58 -16.20
N ASN A 110 13.60 -9.49 -15.72
CA ASN A 110 12.21 -9.61 -16.14
C ASN A 110 11.39 -8.37 -15.72
N TRP A 111 11.09 -7.48 -16.67
CA TRP A 111 10.31 -6.27 -16.41
C TRP A 111 8.92 -6.55 -15.82
N ALA A 112 8.34 -7.71 -16.16
CA ALA A 112 7.07 -8.15 -15.58
C ALA A 112 7.19 -8.41 -14.06
N GLU A 113 8.32 -8.94 -13.60
CA GLU A 113 8.58 -9.16 -12.16
C GLU A 113 8.72 -7.83 -11.40
N ARG A 114 9.33 -6.81 -12.02
CA ARG A 114 9.50 -5.50 -11.38
C ARG A 114 8.18 -4.75 -11.20
N GLN A 115 7.24 -4.94 -12.12
CA GLN A 115 5.89 -4.37 -12.03
C GLN A 115 4.96 -5.19 -11.14
N TRP A 116 5.32 -6.43 -10.82
CA TRP A 116 4.42 -7.37 -10.13
C TRP A 116 3.85 -6.83 -8.82
N PRO A 117 4.65 -6.23 -7.91
CA PRO A 117 4.09 -5.67 -6.67
C PRO A 117 3.10 -4.53 -6.91
N LEU A 118 3.31 -3.71 -7.94
CA LEU A 118 2.37 -2.65 -8.32
C LEU A 118 1.04 -3.23 -8.82
N ARG A 119 1.10 -4.30 -9.62
CA ARG A 119 -0.10 -4.99 -10.13
C ARG A 119 -0.89 -5.63 -8.99
N GLN A 120 -0.22 -6.29 -8.04
CA GLN A 120 -0.86 -6.86 -6.86
C GLN A 120 -1.61 -5.80 -6.06
N ILE A 121 -0.94 -4.68 -5.74
CA ILE A 121 -1.57 -3.58 -5.02
C ILE A 121 -2.77 -3.01 -5.79
N ALA A 122 -2.65 -2.80 -7.10
CA ALA A 122 -3.76 -2.32 -7.91
C ALA A 122 -4.96 -3.27 -7.88
N THR A 123 -4.72 -4.58 -8.00
CA THR A 123 -5.76 -5.62 -7.86
C THR A 123 -6.44 -5.53 -6.49
N TYR A 124 -5.67 -5.45 -5.41
CA TYR A 124 -6.23 -5.34 -4.06
C TYR A 124 -7.04 -4.06 -3.86
N CYS A 125 -6.57 -2.94 -4.39
CA CYS A 125 -7.27 -1.66 -4.35
C CYS A 125 -8.62 -1.72 -5.09
N VAL A 126 -8.63 -2.26 -6.32
CA VAL A 126 -9.85 -2.38 -7.13
C VAL A 126 -10.88 -3.27 -6.43
N HIS A 127 -10.48 -4.46 -5.97
CA HIS A 127 -11.41 -5.39 -5.30
C HIS A 127 -11.77 -4.97 -3.87
N GLY A 128 -10.89 -4.25 -3.20
CA GLY A 128 -11.10 -3.72 -1.84
C GLY A 128 -11.91 -2.42 -1.80
N GLY A 129 -12.24 -1.84 -2.96
CA GLY A 129 -12.96 -0.56 -3.03
C GLY A 129 -12.18 0.60 -2.43
N THR A 130 -10.85 0.60 -2.59
CA THR A 130 -9.96 1.69 -2.17
C THR A 130 -9.02 2.11 -3.29
N ARG A 131 -8.51 3.34 -3.19
CA ARG A 131 -7.50 3.89 -4.10
C ARG A 131 -6.09 3.86 -3.56
N TYR A 132 -5.89 3.58 -2.27
CA TYR A 132 -4.58 3.78 -1.64
C TYR A 132 -3.90 2.46 -1.34
N GLY A 133 -2.62 2.41 -1.72
CA GLY A 133 -1.76 1.26 -1.53
C GLY A 133 -0.46 1.63 -0.81
N LEU A 134 0.23 0.63 -0.27
CA LEU A 134 1.58 0.77 0.24
C LEU A 134 2.44 -0.45 -0.03
N ILE A 135 3.75 -0.28 -0.09
CA ILE A 135 4.73 -1.38 -0.13
C ILE A 135 5.79 -1.08 0.92
N PHE A 136 5.97 -2.01 1.87
CA PHE A 136 7.06 -1.96 2.84
C PHE A 136 8.27 -2.71 2.30
N THR A 137 9.43 -2.09 2.44
CA THR A 137 10.71 -2.77 2.27
C THR A 137 11.64 -2.45 3.43
N ALA A 138 12.77 -3.13 3.52
CA ALA A 138 13.79 -2.83 4.52
C ALA A 138 14.43 -1.43 4.37
N ARG A 139 14.25 -0.75 3.23
CA ARG A 139 14.90 0.53 2.92
C ARG A 139 13.95 1.73 2.86
N GLU A 140 12.68 1.47 2.55
CA GLU A 140 11.71 2.51 2.25
C GLU A 140 10.27 2.02 2.44
N LEU A 141 9.38 2.99 2.63
CA LEU A 141 7.96 2.88 2.38
C LEU A 141 7.66 3.47 0.99
N VAL A 142 6.95 2.72 0.16
CA VAL A 142 6.38 3.26 -1.08
C VAL A 142 4.88 3.39 -0.90
N VAL A 143 4.35 4.62 -0.96
CA VAL A 143 2.90 4.86 -0.95
C VAL A 143 2.39 4.99 -2.37
N LEU A 144 1.18 4.51 -2.62
CA LEU A 144 0.57 4.44 -3.96
C LEU A 144 -0.84 5.02 -3.96
N ARG A 145 -1.20 5.64 -5.09
CA ARG A 145 -2.56 6.04 -5.42
C ARG A 145 -2.95 5.44 -6.77
N VAL A 146 -4.04 4.70 -6.78
CA VAL A 146 -4.58 3.97 -7.93
C VAL A 146 -5.79 4.72 -8.48
N PHE A 147 -5.84 4.87 -9.80
CA PHE A 147 -6.95 5.49 -10.53
C PHE A 147 -7.49 4.47 -11.52
N LYS A 148 -8.77 4.12 -11.41
CA LYS A 148 -9.45 3.29 -12.42
C LYS A 148 -9.69 4.16 -13.66
N THR A 149 -9.05 3.85 -14.79
CA THR A 149 -9.13 4.67 -16.01
C THR A 149 -10.26 4.27 -16.96
N SER A 150 -10.93 3.13 -16.72
CA SER A 150 -12.14 2.76 -17.46
C SER A 150 -13.08 1.90 -16.61
N PRO A 151 -14.41 2.04 -16.76
CA PRO A 151 -15.41 1.18 -16.12
C PRO A 151 -15.53 -0.19 -16.81
N GLY A 152 -14.41 -0.80 -17.22
CA GLY A 152 -14.38 -2.18 -17.70
C GLY A 152 -14.53 -3.18 -16.56
N ASN A 153 -14.92 -4.42 -16.89
CA ASN A 153 -14.97 -5.55 -15.95
C ASN A 153 -13.65 -5.63 -15.15
N ASP A 154 -13.73 -5.89 -13.84
CA ASP A 154 -12.59 -5.76 -12.90
C ASP A 154 -11.34 -6.58 -13.28
N ARG A 155 -11.48 -7.59 -14.15
CA ARG A 155 -10.37 -8.39 -14.69
C ARG A 155 -9.51 -7.68 -15.74
N GLN A 156 -9.97 -6.58 -16.32
CA GLN A 156 -9.31 -5.85 -17.41
C GLN A 156 -9.30 -4.33 -17.21
N ALA A 157 -9.63 -3.87 -16.00
CA ALA A 157 -9.59 -2.46 -15.66
C ALA A 157 -8.17 -1.91 -15.90
N SER A 158 -8.06 -1.02 -16.89
CA SER A 158 -6.86 -0.19 -17.01
C SER A 158 -6.79 0.67 -15.75
N VAL A 159 -5.60 0.68 -15.13
CA VAL A 159 -5.33 1.48 -13.94
C VAL A 159 -4.14 2.38 -14.22
N ARG A 160 -4.27 3.64 -13.82
CA ARG A 160 -3.14 4.56 -13.69
C ARG A 160 -2.71 4.57 -12.24
N MET A 161 -1.41 4.64 -11.99
CA MET A 161 -0.85 4.68 -10.64
C MET A 161 0.09 5.86 -10.47
N GLU A 162 0.01 6.48 -9.31
CA GLU A 162 0.99 7.44 -8.79
C GLU A 162 1.65 6.83 -7.56
N TRP A 163 2.93 7.07 -7.35
CA TRP A 163 3.64 6.56 -6.17
C TRP A 163 4.66 7.57 -5.63
N LYS A 164 4.98 7.43 -4.35
CA LYS A 164 6.08 8.16 -3.71
C LYS A 164 6.86 7.21 -2.80
N ALA A 165 8.16 7.12 -3.04
CA ALA A 165 9.11 6.43 -2.19
C ALA A 165 9.60 7.35 -1.07
N ILE A 166 9.62 6.83 0.16
CA ILE A 166 10.04 7.52 1.37
C ILE A 166 11.04 6.63 2.09
N PRO A 167 12.33 7.00 2.16
CA PRO A 167 13.32 6.20 2.87
C PRO A 167 13.05 6.22 4.38
N TRP A 168 13.40 5.14 5.08
CA TRP A 168 13.26 5.07 6.55
C TRP A 168 14.08 6.12 7.28
N SER A 169 15.18 6.57 6.68
CA SER A 169 16.04 7.63 7.20
C SER A 169 15.46 9.04 7.02
N ALA A 170 14.28 9.20 6.38
CA ALA A 170 13.67 10.50 6.20
C ALA A 170 13.25 11.14 7.53
N SER A 171 13.77 12.34 7.81
CA SER A 171 13.52 13.08 9.05
C SER A 171 13.54 14.59 8.83
N GLY A 172 12.98 15.37 9.76
CA GLY A 172 12.97 16.83 9.67
C GLY A 172 11.84 17.37 8.76
N PRO A 173 12.09 18.40 7.93
CA PRO A 173 11.04 19.09 7.17
C PRO A 173 10.53 18.31 5.94
N GLN A 174 11.15 17.18 5.61
CA GLN A 174 10.72 16.32 4.50
C GLN A 174 9.60 15.36 4.92
N LEU A 175 8.91 14.78 3.93
CA LEU A 175 7.92 13.74 4.19
C LEU A 175 8.58 12.52 4.86
N THR A 176 8.17 12.23 6.08
CA THR A 176 8.62 11.05 6.86
C THR A 176 7.66 9.89 6.66
N VAL A 177 8.10 8.66 6.97
CA VAL A 177 7.23 7.47 6.89
C VAL A 177 5.99 7.62 7.77
N ASN A 178 6.17 8.12 9.01
CA ASN A 178 5.05 8.34 9.94
C ASN A 178 4.01 9.30 9.38
N LEU A 179 4.47 10.45 8.88
CA LEU A 179 3.60 11.46 8.30
C LEU A 179 2.91 10.95 7.04
N ALA A 180 3.62 10.21 6.19
CA ALA A 180 3.06 9.62 4.98
C ALA A 180 1.96 8.60 5.29
N LEU A 181 2.17 7.69 6.24
CA LEU A 181 1.14 6.72 6.64
C LEU A 181 -0.07 7.42 7.25
N TRP A 182 0.15 8.39 8.14
CA TRP A 182 -0.95 9.17 8.70
C TRP A 182 -1.75 9.86 7.60
N ALA A 183 -1.09 10.60 6.71
CA ALA A 183 -1.74 11.33 5.62
C ALA A 183 -2.47 10.39 4.66
N LEU A 184 -1.87 9.25 4.30
CA LEU A 184 -2.47 8.25 3.43
C LEU A 184 -3.77 7.69 4.03
N ILE A 185 -3.76 7.37 5.33
CA ILE A 185 -4.94 6.89 6.04
C ILE A 185 -6.01 7.98 6.10
N MET A 186 -5.65 9.22 6.41
CA MET A 186 -6.61 10.34 6.45
C MET A 186 -7.25 10.60 5.08
N MET A 187 -6.48 10.52 4.00
CA MET A 187 -7.01 10.63 2.64
C MET A 187 -7.91 9.44 2.28
N ALA A 188 -7.57 8.24 2.72
CA ALA A 188 -8.35 7.04 2.44
C ALA A 188 -9.70 7.00 3.17
N VAL A 189 -9.77 7.56 4.37
CA VAL A 189 -11.01 7.67 5.16
C VAL A 189 -11.96 8.72 4.59
N ASN A 190 -11.45 9.70 3.84
CA ASN A 190 -12.28 10.72 3.22
C ASN A 190 -12.91 10.19 1.92
N ASP A 191 -14.23 10.04 1.88
CA ASP A 191 -14.95 9.46 0.75
C ASP A 191 -14.77 10.21 -0.57
N ARG A 192 -14.50 11.52 -0.55
CA ARG A 192 -14.19 12.29 -1.79
C ARG A 192 -12.83 11.90 -2.38
N HIS A 193 -11.96 11.39 -1.53
CA HIS A 193 -10.62 10.96 -1.85
C HIS A 193 -10.49 9.43 -1.89
N ARG A 194 -11.59 8.67 -1.75
CA ARG A 194 -11.58 7.21 -1.87
C ARG A 194 -11.79 6.74 -3.30
#